data_AF-L0RU76-F1
#
_entry.id   AF-L0RU76-F1
#
_cell.length_a   1.000
_cell.length_b   1.000
_cell.length_c   1.000
_cell.angle_alpha   90.00
_cell.angle_beta   90.00
_cell.angle_gamma   90.00
#
_symmetry.space_group_name_H-M   'P 1'
#
loop_
_entity.id
_entity.type
_entity.pdbx_description
1 polymer ?
#
loop_
_entity_poly.entity_id
_entity_poly.type
_entity_poly.pdbx_seq_one_letter_code
_entity_poly.pdbx_strand_id
1 'polypeptide(L)'
;MSHIATVTLNLSQLEKQELENICDKNTELLNNMLLSNEYQNNGLIKEAIKQIENAKSNINQKVEMDLKSYKGLSLYELEYDKINKLLLNIIDTVDYRKIDNSISIENFNHYVYEFGKLAYEARDLIINSNLELTEDNLNLKINELMNVKASIEELRSFKNNIYAKISKIKNIELKRYFEDKLKIITTKKDIDDFKIWFKEKNNSILKVDKIAKPFIEFLMIKEKYKLAGKQIKVVNEKLGVIYLLENNLEEQVILNVSPEGTVEYQIGDYKRHVCSKTADQMLEYITKNSNMNIVKYTVNRTFVATKPKYSAKEKIKRWGN
;
A
#
# COMPACT_ATOMS: atom_id res chain seq x y z
N MET A 1 -33.85 14.54 0.26
CA MET A 1 -33.41 13.54 -0.75
C MET A 1 -31.95 13.22 -0.43
N SER A 2 -31.55 11.96 -0.41
CA SER A 2 -30.16 11.56 -0.12
C SER A 2 -29.38 11.48 -1.42
N HIS A 3 -28.12 11.89 -1.41
CA HIS A 3 -27.21 11.67 -2.52
C HIS A 3 -25.89 11.08 -2.02
N ILE A 4 -25.16 10.43 -2.91
CA ILE A 4 -23.79 10.00 -2.64
C ILE A 4 -22.88 11.00 -3.34
N ALA A 5 -22.09 11.71 -2.55
CA ALA A 5 -21.01 12.54 -3.03
C ALA A 5 -19.77 11.65 -3.19
N THR A 6 -19.14 11.72 -4.36
CA THR A 6 -17.90 11.03 -4.68
C THR A 6 -16.87 12.08 -5.08
N VAL A 7 -15.75 12.12 -4.35
CA VAL A 7 -14.60 12.98 -4.60
C VAL A 7 -13.47 12.11 -5.11
N THR A 8 -12.91 12.43 -6.27
CA THR A 8 -11.70 11.78 -6.80
C THR A 8 -10.52 12.73 -6.66
N LEU A 9 -9.45 12.26 -6.03
CA LEU A 9 -8.25 13.04 -5.72
C LEU A 9 -7.09 12.65 -6.63
N ASN A 10 -6.25 13.63 -6.97
CA ASN A 10 -4.91 13.40 -7.49
C ASN A 10 -3.96 13.21 -6.30
N LEU A 11 -3.30 12.05 -6.26
CA LEU A 11 -2.42 11.63 -5.17
C LEU A 11 -0.93 11.81 -5.47
N SER A 12 -0.55 12.32 -6.65
CA SER A 12 0.85 12.33 -7.11
C SER A 12 1.85 12.95 -6.13
N GLN A 13 1.48 14.05 -5.47
CA GLN A 13 2.36 14.70 -4.47
C GLN A 13 2.47 13.88 -3.17
N LEU A 14 1.37 13.27 -2.73
CA LEU A 14 1.36 12.38 -1.58
C LEU A 14 2.23 11.13 -1.86
N GLU A 15 2.04 10.50 -3.02
CA GLU A 15 2.76 9.31 -3.45
C GLU A 15 4.26 9.57 -3.64
N LYS A 16 4.62 10.73 -4.22
CA LYS A 16 6.00 11.19 -4.30
C LYS A 16 6.67 11.24 -2.92
N GLN A 17 6.04 11.95 -1.97
CA GLN A 17 6.57 12.08 -0.61
C GLN A 17 6.72 10.72 0.08
N GLU A 18 5.79 9.79 -0.18
CA GLU A 18 5.89 8.44 0.38
C GLU A 18 7.08 7.66 -0.20
N LEU A 19 7.28 7.70 -1.51
CA LEU A 19 8.42 7.06 -2.16
C LEU A 19 9.75 7.64 -1.66
N GLU A 20 9.85 8.97 -1.54
CA GLU A 20 11.04 9.63 -0.99
C GLU A 20 11.34 9.15 0.44
N ASN A 21 10.31 9.09 1.30
CA ASN A 21 10.45 8.60 2.68
C ASN A 21 10.87 7.12 2.76
N ILE A 22 10.42 6.28 1.83
CA ILE A 22 10.82 4.87 1.80
C ILE A 22 12.27 4.73 1.36
N CYS A 23 12.70 5.50 0.36
CA CYS A 23 14.11 5.57 -0.01
C CYS A 23 14.96 5.97 1.20
N ASP A 24 14.58 7.03 1.92
CA ASP A 24 15.34 7.51 3.08
C ASP A 24 15.44 6.47 4.19
N LYS A 25 14.32 5.84 4.56
CA LYS A 25 14.30 4.77 5.57
C LYS A 25 15.17 3.58 5.19
N ASN A 26 15.13 3.17 3.92
CA ASN A 26 15.89 2.03 3.46
C ASN A 26 17.39 2.35 3.36
N THR A 27 17.73 3.56 2.90
CA THR A 27 19.12 4.05 2.90
C THR A 27 19.67 4.15 4.32
N GLU A 28 18.88 4.66 5.27
CA GLU A 28 19.27 4.71 6.68
C GLU A 28 19.54 3.31 7.25
N LEU A 29 18.65 2.35 6.99
CA LEU A 29 18.83 0.96 7.43
C LEU A 29 20.14 0.36 6.88
N LEU A 30 20.42 0.54 5.59
CA LEU A 30 21.64 0.05 4.95
C LEU A 30 22.89 0.76 5.47
N ASN A 31 22.83 2.08 5.71
CA ASN A 31 23.92 2.82 6.34
C ASN A 31 24.20 2.31 7.76
N ASN A 32 23.17 2.04 8.55
CA ASN A 32 23.34 1.46 9.88
C ASN A 32 24.01 0.08 9.84
N MET A 33 23.73 -0.73 8.81
CA MET A 33 24.46 -1.98 8.59
C MET A 33 25.93 -1.74 8.30
N LEU A 34 26.28 -0.75 7.45
CA LEU A 34 27.69 -0.37 7.18
C LEU A 34 28.41 0.18 8.41
N LEU A 35 27.70 0.75 9.39
CA LEU A 35 28.31 1.20 10.64
C LEU A 35 28.69 0.03 11.57
N SER A 36 28.14 -1.17 11.34
CA SER A 36 28.59 -2.36 12.05
C SER A 36 29.94 -2.83 11.51
N ASN A 37 30.84 -3.25 12.40
CA ASN A 37 32.16 -3.79 12.04
C ASN A 37 32.05 -5.01 11.09
N GLU A 38 30.92 -5.71 11.11
CA GLU A 38 30.66 -6.88 10.29
C GLU A 38 30.50 -6.54 8.80
N TYR A 39 29.96 -5.37 8.46
CA TYR A 39 29.61 -5.02 7.07
C TYR A 39 30.25 -3.73 6.55
N GLN A 40 31.16 -3.11 7.30
CA GLN A 40 31.75 -1.80 7.00
C GLN A 40 32.28 -1.62 5.57
N ASN A 41 32.76 -2.69 4.95
CA ASN A 41 33.31 -2.68 3.60
C ASN A 41 32.46 -3.42 2.56
N ASN A 42 31.17 -3.68 2.84
CA ASN A 42 30.32 -4.43 1.93
C ASN A 42 29.94 -3.61 0.68
N GLY A 43 30.55 -3.93 -0.46
CA GLY A 43 30.33 -3.24 -1.74
C GLY A 43 28.90 -3.32 -2.29
N LEU A 44 28.13 -4.37 -1.95
CA LEU A 44 26.73 -4.48 -2.40
C LEU A 44 25.80 -3.61 -1.59
N ILE A 45 26.02 -3.47 -0.29
CA ILE A 45 25.27 -2.50 0.51
C ILE A 45 25.52 -1.08 -0.02
N LYS A 46 26.79 -0.75 -0.30
CA LYS A 46 27.17 0.56 -0.87
C LYS A 46 26.50 0.82 -2.23
N GLU A 47 26.51 -0.16 -3.14
CA GLU A 47 25.88 -0.01 -4.45
C GLU A 47 24.34 -0.02 -4.36
N ALA A 48 23.74 -0.78 -3.44
CA ALA A 48 22.30 -0.74 -3.19
C ALA A 48 21.84 0.63 -2.68
N ILE A 49 22.61 1.27 -1.78
CA ILE A 49 22.37 2.65 -1.35
C ILE A 49 22.35 3.58 -2.57
N LYS A 50 23.37 3.51 -3.43
CA LYS A 50 23.44 4.31 -4.66
C LYS A 50 22.23 4.07 -5.58
N GLN A 51 21.75 2.84 -5.71
CA GLN A 51 20.54 2.54 -6.49
C GLN A 51 19.27 3.13 -5.88
N ILE A 52 19.13 3.10 -4.56
CA ILE A 52 17.98 3.70 -3.86
C ILE A 52 18.03 5.23 -3.99
N GLU A 53 19.21 5.84 -3.89
CA GLU A 53 19.40 7.28 -4.11
C GLU A 53 19.10 7.69 -5.56
N ASN A 54 19.53 6.88 -6.53
CA ASN A 54 19.16 7.07 -7.94
C ASN A 54 17.67 6.88 -8.18
N ALA A 55 17.01 5.93 -7.49
CA ALA A 55 15.57 5.79 -7.57
C ALA A 55 14.90 7.06 -7.03
N LYS A 56 15.36 7.57 -5.87
CA LYS A 56 14.86 8.79 -5.24
C LYS A 56 14.96 10.02 -6.15
N SER A 57 16.12 10.25 -6.76
CA SER A 57 16.33 11.40 -7.67
C SER A 57 15.42 11.36 -8.90
N ASN A 58 15.05 10.16 -9.35
CA ASN A 58 14.21 9.95 -10.53
C ASN A 58 12.70 9.92 -10.24
N ILE A 59 12.25 9.97 -8.98
CA ILE A 59 10.82 9.94 -8.62
C ILE A 59 10.05 11.06 -9.33
N ASN A 60 10.63 12.27 -9.41
CA ASN A 60 9.98 13.43 -10.03
C ASN A 60 9.59 13.17 -11.49
N GLN A 61 10.54 12.69 -12.30
CA GLN A 61 10.31 12.40 -13.71
C GLN A 61 9.28 11.28 -13.90
N LYS A 62 9.34 10.26 -13.03
CA LYS A 62 8.44 9.11 -13.06
C LYS A 62 6.99 9.50 -12.75
N VAL A 63 6.77 10.22 -11.66
CA VAL A 63 5.42 10.66 -11.25
C VAL A 63 4.78 11.58 -12.31
N GLU A 64 5.56 12.43 -12.97
CA GLU A 64 5.09 13.27 -14.09
C GLU A 64 4.69 12.46 -15.34
N MET A 65 5.34 11.31 -15.58
CA MET A 65 5.01 10.41 -16.67
C MET A 65 3.74 9.57 -16.39
N ASP A 66 3.49 9.17 -15.14
CA ASP A 66 2.30 8.37 -14.76
C ASP A 66 0.98 9.15 -14.98
N LEU A 67 1.01 10.47 -14.78
CA LEU A 67 -0.13 11.36 -15.07
C LEU A 67 -0.62 11.29 -16.52
N LYS A 68 0.19 10.74 -17.43
CA LYS A 68 -0.10 10.60 -18.87
C LYS A 68 -0.45 9.17 -19.29
N SER A 69 -0.32 8.17 -18.42
CA SER A 69 -0.38 6.74 -18.77
C SER A 69 -1.39 5.97 -17.91
N TYR A 70 -2.63 5.86 -18.38
CA TYR A 70 -3.65 5.00 -17.76
C TYR A 70 -3.47 3.55 -18.22
N LYS A 71 -2.77 2.70 -17.43
CA LYS A 71 -2.95 1.23 -17.45
C LYS A 71 -2.15 0.52 -16.33
N GLY A 72 -2.85 -0.23 -15.47
CA GLY A 72 -2.38 -1.54 -15.00
C GLY A 72 -1.93 -1.67 -13.55
N LEU A 73 -1.12 -0.77 -13.02
CA LEU A 73 -0.67 -0.65 -11.62
C LEU A 73 -0.29 0.82 -11.46
N SER A 74 -0.55 1.46 -10.32
CA SER A 74 -0.04 2.84 -10.19
C SER A 74 1.49 2.77 -10.22
N LEU A 75 2.17 3.69 -10.92
CA LEU A 75 3.64 3.71 -10.96
C LEU A 75 4.24 3.70 -9.55
N TYR A 76 3.51 4.29 -8.60
CA TYR A 76 3.77 4.19 -7.17
C TYR A 76 3.91 2.74 -6.67
N GLU A 77 2.94 1.87 -6.96
CA GLU A 77 2.96 0.45 -6.52
C GLU A 77 4.20 -0.27 -7.09
N LEU A 78 4.50 -0.05 -8.37
CA LEU A 78 5.66 -0.65 -9.04
C LEU A 78 7.00 -0.19 -8.44
N GLU A 79 7.19 1.11 -8.24
CA GLU A 79 8.43 1.64 -7.67
C GLU A 79 8.57 1.28 -6.19
N TYR A 80 7.46 1.26 -5.44
CA TYR A 80 7.40 0.80 -4.05
C TYR A 80 7.92 -0.64 -3.93
N ASP A 81 7.39 -1.54 -4.76
CA ASP A 81 7.76 -2.96 -4.76
C ASP A 81 9.21 -3.14 -5.15
N LYS A 82 9.68 -2.41 -6.18
CA LYS A 82 11.07 -2.45 -6.62
C LYS A 82 12.04 -2.07 -5.50
N ILE A 83 11.79 -0.95 -4.80
CA ILE A 83 12.67 -0.46 -3.72
C ILE A 83 12.67 -1.43 -2.53
N ASN A 84 11.51 -1.98 -2.16
CA ASN A 84 11.44 -2.93 -1.04
C ASN A 84 12.03 -4.31 -1.39
N LYS A 85 11.80 -4.79 -2.62
CA LYS A 85 12.37 -6.04 -3.10
C LYS A 85 13.89 -5.97 -3.12
N LEU A 86 14.44 -4.85 -3.62
CA LEU A 86 15.88 -4.58 -3.54
C LEU A 86 16.36 -4.72 -2.10
N LEU A 87 15.76 -3.98 -1.15
CA LEU A 87 16.18 -4.04 0.26
C LEU A 87 16.13 -5.47 0.84
N LEU A 88 15.05 -6.21 0.63
CA LEU A 88 14.92 -7.58 1.13
C LEU A 88 15.99 -8.50 0.56
N ASN A 89 16.21 -8.43 -0.75
CA ASN A 89 17.24 -9.21 -1.41
C ASN A 89 18.64 -8.89 -0.89
N ILE A 90 18.93 -7.63 -0.52
CA ILE A 90 20.19 -7.26 0.14
C ILE A 90 20.30 -7.87 1.53
N ILE A 91 19.27 -7.71 2.36
CA ILE A 91 19.27 -8.21 3.74
C ILE A 91 19.44 -9.73 3.75
N ASP A 92 18.72 -10.44 2.88
CA ASP A 92 18.76 -11.90 2.81
C ASP A 92 20.10 -12.45 2.27
N THR A 93 20.91 -11.60 1.62
CA THR A 93 22.19 -12.01 1.00
C THR A 93 23.43 -11.55 1.75
N VAL A 94 23.28 -10.57 2.64
CA VAL A 94 24.43 -9.92 3.28
C VAL A 94 25.30 -10.91 4.08
N ASP A 95 24.65 -11.86 4.75
CA ASP A 95 25.30 -12.93 5.52
C ASP A 95 25.94 -14.01 4.62
N TYR A 96 25.39 -14.21 3.43
CA TYR A 96 25.82 -15.27 2.51
C TYR A 96 27.17 -14.97 1.85
N ARG A 97 27.60 -13.70 1.85
CA ARG A 97 28.88 -13.23 1.28
C ARG A 97 30.12 -13.61 2.06
N LYS A 98 29.99 -14.24 3.23
CA LYS A 98 31.14 -14.83 3.92
C LYS A 98 31.76 -16.00 3.10
N ILE A 99 31.12 -16.40 2.00
CA ILE A 99 31.52 -17.49 1.10
C ILE A 99 32.08 -16.90 -0.20
N ASP A 100 33.42 -16.79 -0.23
CA ASP A 100 34.33 -16.67 -1.39
C ASP A 100 33.92 -15.77 -2.59
N ASN A 101 34.71 -14.72 -2.81
CA ASN A 101 34.55 -13.74 -3.90
C ASN A 101 35.49 -14.00 -5.09
N SER A 102 36.19 -15.13 -5.14
CA SER A 102 37.25 -15.37 -6.13
C SER A 102 36.75 -15.58 -7.57
N ILE A 103 35.45 -15.81 -7.79
CA ILE A 103 34.86 -16.01 -9.11
C ILE A 103 33.60 -15.15 -9.25
N SER A 104 33.66 -14.12 -10.10
CA SER A 104 32.53 -13.24 -10.40
C SER A 104 32.28 -13.19 -11.91
N ILE A 105 31.03 -13.42 -12.34
CA ILE A 105 30.59 -12.96 -13.66
C ILE A 105 30.43 -11.45 -13.64
N GLU A 106 30.58 -10.84 -14.82
CA GLU A 106 30.14 -9.48 -15.04
C GLU A 106 28.66 -9.35 -14.65
N ASN A 107 28.28 -8.27 -13.95
CA ASN A 107 26.91 -8.00 -13.51
C ASN A 107 26.28 -8.98 -12.50
N PHE A 108 27.04 -9.85 -11.81
CA PHE A 108 26.45 -10.75 -10.79
C PHE A 108 25.62 -10.02 -9.72
N ASN A 109 26.04 -8.80 -9.33
CA ASN A 109 25.27 -7.99 -8.38
C ASN A 109 23.85 -7.68 -8.87
N HIS A 110 23.62 -7.60 -10.19
CA HIS A 110 22.28 -7.43 -10.75
C HIS A 110 21.36 -8.61 -10.40
N TYR A 111 21.85 -9.83 -10.55
CA TYR A 111 21.13 -11.04 -10.15
C TYR A 111 20.87 -11.07 -8.64
N VAL A 112 21.82 -10.61 -7.82
CA VAL A 112 21.61 -10.47 -6.38
C VAL A 112 20.49 -9.47 -6.07
N TYR A 113 20.42 -8.34 -6.77
CA TYR A 113 19.35 -7.37 -6.59
C TYR A 113 17.97 -7.90 -7.00
N GLU A 114 17.92 -8.79 -7.99
CA GLU A 114 16.66 -9.34 -8.49
C GLU A 114 16.19 -10.59 -7.73
N PHE A 115 17.10 -11.48 -7.38
CA PHE A 115 16.83 -12.83 -6.87
C PHE A 115 17.39 -13.08 -5.46
N GLY A 116 18.13 -12.14 -4.88
CA GLY A 116 18.65 -12.25 -3.53
C GLY A 116 19.53 -13.50 -3.35
N LYS A 117 19.24 -14.26 -2.30
CA LYS A 117 20.02 -15.45 -1.90
C LYS A 117 20.08 -16.51 -2.99
N LEU A 118 19.02 -16.63 -3.80
CA LEU A 118 18.95 -17.60 -4.88
C LEU A 118 20.05 -17.39 -5.93
N ALA A 119 20.49 -16.15 -6.16
CA ALA A 119 21.60 -15.87 -7.07
C ALA A 119 22.91 -16.49 -6.58
N TYR A 120 23.18 -16.41 -5.27
CA TYR A 120 24.36 -17.05 -4.66
C TYR A 120 24.25 -18.57 -4.65
N GLU A 121 23.10 -19.12 -4.25
CA GLU A 121 22.87 -20.56 -4.28
C GLU A 121 23.03 -21.13 -5.69
N ALA A 122 22.53 -20.42 -6.72
CA ALA A 122 22.69 -20.80 -8.11
C ALA A 122 24.16 -20.78 -8.54
N ARG A 123 24.89 -19.70 -8.25
CA ARG A 123 26.32 -19.58 -8.54
C ARG A 123 27.11 -20.73 -7.93
N ASP A 124 26.90 -21.00 -6.65
CA ASP A 124 27.65 -22.03 -5.92
C ASP A 124 27.34 -23.43 -6.48
N LEU A 125 26.08 -23.70 -6.85
CA LEU A 125 25.71 -24.96 -7.50
C LEU A 125 26.37 -25.13 -8.88
N ILE A 126 26.48 -24.07 -9.67
CA ILE A 126 27.15 -24.11 -10.99
C ILE A 126 28.63 -24.43 -10.81
N ILE A 127 29.32 -23.71 -9.91
CA ILE A 127 30.74 -23.92 -9.60
C ILE A 127 30.98 -25.34 -9.08
N ASN A 128 30.16 -25.79 -8.11
CA ASN A 128 30.28 -27.13 -7.53
C ASN A 128 29.94 -28.25 -8.51
N SER A 129 29.16 -27.96 -9.55
CA SER A 129 28.85 -28.90 -10.64
C SER A 129 29.91 -28.90 -11.75
N ASN A 130 31.02 -28.16 -11.59
CA ASN A 130 32.05 -27.95 -12.61
C ASN A 130 31.47 -27.43 -13.94
N LEU A 131 30.39 -26.66 -13.89
CA LEU A 131 29.82 -25.98 -15.05
C LEU A 131 30.45 -24.60 -15.19
N GLU A 132 30.57 -24.12 -16.44
CA GLU A 132 31.01 -22.76 -16.69
C GLU A 132 29.98 -21.76 -16.16
N LEU A 133 30.44 -20.74 -15.44
CA LEU A 133 29.59 -19.71 -14.88
C LEU A 133 29.25 -18.68 -15.96
N THR A 134 28.18 -18.92 -16.71
CA THR A 134 27.61 -18.04 -17.74
C THR A 134 26.25 -17.49 -17.32
N GLU A 135 25.78 -16.41 -17.97
CA GLU A 135 24.44 -15.87 -17.72
C GLU A 135 23.34 -16.90 -17.97
N ASP A 136 23.45 -17.71 -19.03
CA ASP A 136 22.47 -18.76 -19.36
C ASP A 136 22.40 -19.82 -18.25
N ASN A 137 23.55 -20.32 -17.80
CA ASN A 137 23.60 -21.31 -16.73
C ASN A 137 23.07 -20.75 -15.41
N LEU A 138 23.37 -19.47 -15.12
CA LEU A 138 22.86 -18.79 -13.94
C LEU A 138 21.34 -18.64 -13.98
N ASN A 139 20.78 -18.18 -15.11
CA ASN A 139 19.33 -18.05 -15.31
C ASN A 139 18.61 -19.39 -15.18
N LEU A 140 19.13 -20.44 -15.82
CA LEU A 140 18.56 -21.79 -15.71
C LEU A 140 18.55 -22.27 -14.26
N LYS A 141 19.68 -22.14 -13.55
CA LYS A 141 19.78 -22.60 -12.16
C LYS A 141 18.92 -21.78 -11.20
N ILE A 142 18.83 -20.46 -11.39
CA ILE A 142 17.91 -19.61 -10.62
C ILE A 142 16.46 -20.04 -10.85
N ASN A 143 16.06 -20.27 -12.11
CA ASN A 143 14.71 -20.74 -12.44
C ASN A 143 14.39 -22.09 -11.80
N GLU A 144 15.34 -23.02 -11.79
CA GLU A 144 15.19 -24.28 -11.06
C GLU A 144 14.94 -24.03 -9.57
N LEU A 145 15.79 -23.22 -8.93
CA LEU A 145 15.70 -22.91 -7.50
C LEU A 145 14.42 -22.17 -7.11
N MET A 146 13.94 -21.23 -7.94
CA MET A 146 12.68 -20.51 -7.69
C MET A 146 11.48 -21.46 -7.62
N ASN A 147 11.52 -22.56 -8.39
CA ASN A 147 10.44 -23.54 -8.46
C ASN A 147 10.59 -24.66 -7.43
N VAL A 148 11.64 -24.63 -6.59
CA VAL A 148 11.80 -25.59 -5.49
C VAL A 148 10.71 -25.35 -4.45
N LYS A 149 9.93 -26.41 -4.19
CA LYS A 149 8.93 -26.42 -3.12
C LYS A 149 9.62 -26.15 -1.78
N ALA A 150 9.03 -25.27 -0.98
CA ALA A 150 9.46 -25.09 0.40
C ALA A 150 9.19 -26.37 1.19
N SER A 151 9.99 -26.64 2.22
CA SER A 151 9.79 -27.81 3.07
C SER A 151 8.43 -27.75 3.78
N ILE A 152 7.90 -28.90 4.19
CA ILE A 152 6.60 -28.98 4.88
C ILE A 152 6.66 -28.18 6.19
N GLU A 153 7.78 -28.25 6.89
CA GLU A 153 8.05 -27.54 8.13
C GLU A 153 8.10 -26.02 7.92
N GLU A 154 8.84 -25.54 6.90
CA GLU A 154 8.90 -24.11 6.56
C GLU A 154 7.52 -23.57 6.18
N LEU A 155 6.79 -24.25 5.29
CA LEU A 155 5.44 -23.85 4.87
C LEU A 155 4.47 -23.82 6.05
N ARG A 156 4.51 -24.83 6.92
CA ARG A 156 3.65 -24.89 8.11
C ARG A 156 3.96 -23.75 9.07
N SER A 157 5.24 -23.51 9.36
CA SER A 157 5.69 -22.42 10.24
C SER A 157 5.24 -21.06 9.69
N PHE A 158 5.49 -20.81 8.41
CA PHE A 158 5.09 -19.58 7.73
C PHE A 158 3.56 -19.38 7.76
N LYS A 159 2.79 -20.38 7.30
CA LYS A 159 1.33 -20.28 7.24
C LYS A 159 0.72 -20.08 8.63
N ASN A 160 1.22 -20.77 9.66
CA ASN A 160 0.75 -20.58 11.04
C ASN A 160 0.99 -19.15 11.55
N ASN A 161 2.16 -18.56 11.26
CA ASN A 161 2.44 -17.16 11.61
C ASN A 161 1.44 -16.20 10.97
N ILE A 162 1.16 -16.39 9.68
CA ILE A 162 0.24 -15.55 8.93
C ILE A 162 -1.22 -15.76 9.39
N TYR A 163 -1.65 -17.02 9.58
CA TYR A 163 -3.00 -17.31 10.12
C TYR A 163 -3.20 -16.69 11.51
N ALA A 164 -2.19 -16.69 12.37
CA ALA A 164 -2.28 -16.02 13.67
C ALA A 164 -2.54 -14.51 13.54
N LYS A 165 -1.94 -13.85 12.53
CA LYS A 165 -2.19 -12.44 12.22
C LYS A 165 -3.60 -12.23 11.65
N ILE A 166 -4.01 -13.05 10.68
CA ILE A 166 -5.30 -12.96 10.01
C ILE A 166 -6.47 -13.29 10.95
N SER A 167 -6.28 -14.18 11.93
CA SER A 167 -7.32 -14.60 12.88
C SER A 167 -7.93 -13.46 13.70
N LYS A 168 -7.19 -12.37 13.87
CA LYS A 168 -7.62 -11.16 14.60
C LYS A 168 -8.54 -10.26 13.77
N ILE A 169 -8.66 -10.51 12.47
CA ILE A 169 -9.48 -9.73 11.55
C ILE A 169 -10.95 -10.11 11.76
N LYS A 170 -11.77 -9.15 12.21
CA LYS A 170 -13.21 -9.34 12.41
C LYS A 170 -14.00 -9.43 11.11
N ASN A 171 -13.56 -8.71 10.07
CA ASN A 171 -14.22 -8.71 8.77
C ASN A 171 -13.96 -10.04 8.03
N ILE A 172 -15.01 -10.83 7.83
CA ILE A 172 -14.94 -12.17 7.21
C ILE A 172 -14.45 -12.11 5.76
N GLU A 173 -14.88 -11.12 4.99
CA GLU A 173 -14.47 -10.97 3.58
C GLU A 173 -12.97 -10.64 3.49
N LEU A 174 -12.50 -9.72 4.33
CA LEU A 174 -11.09 -9.37 4.42
C LEU A 174 -10.25 -10.56 4.88
N LYS A 175 -10.76 -11.32 5.86
CA LYS A 175 -10.13 -12.55 6.33
C LYS A 175 -9.94 -13.54 5.16
N ARG A 176 -11.02 -13.83 4.42
CA ARG A 176 -10.99 -14.72 3.24
C ARG A 176 -10.02 -14.23 2.16
N TYR A 177 -9.99 -12.94 1.87
CA TYR A 177 -9.06 -12.34 0.91
C TYR A 177 -7.60 -12.70 1.19
N PHE A 178 -7.17 -12.61 2.45
CA PHE A 178 -5.82 -12.99 2.84
C PHE A 178 -5.62 -14.52 2.86
N GLU A 179 -6.61 -15.28 3.33
CA GLU A 179 -6.54 -16.75 3.37
C GLU A 179 -6.42 -17.36 1.96
N ASP A 180 -7.14 -16.83 0.98
CA ASP A 180 -7.09 -17.31 -0.39
C ASP A 180 -5.73 -17.05 -1.04
N LYS A 181 -5.11 -15.90 -0.78
CA LYS A 181 -3.73 -15.63 -1.20
C LYS A 181 -2.70 -16.54 -0.52
N LEU A 182 -2.96 -16.98 0.71
CA LEU A 182 -2.05 -17.88 1.44
C LEU A 182 -2.14 -19.33 0.93
N LYS A 183 -3.28 -19.76 0.38
CA LYS A 183 -3.49 -21.13 -0.13
C LYS A 183 -2.55 -21.49 -1.27
N ILE A 184 -2.26 -20.54 -2.15
CA ILE A 184 -1.45 -20.76 -3.37
C ILE A 184 0.07 -20.80 -3.11
N ILE A 185 0.52 -20.52 -1.89
CA ILE A 185 1.94 -20.50 -1.52
C ILE A 185 2.49 -21.92 -1.38
N THR A 186 3.48 -22.27 -2.20
CA THR A 186 4.09 -23.60 -2.30
C THR A 186 5.62 -23.62 -2.36
N THR A 187 6.25 -22.59 -2.92
CA THR A 187 7.71 -22.49 -3.08
C THR A 187 8.32 -21.54 -2.04
N LYS A 188 9.65 -21.55 -1.91
CA LYS A 188 10.35 -20.54 -1.10
C LYS A 188 10.16 -19.13 -1.65
N LYS A 189 10.18 -19.00 -2.98
CA LYS A 189 9.92 -17.74 -3.67
C LYS A 189 8.51 -17.20 -3.38
N ASP A 190 7.51 -18.07 -3.37
CA ASP A 190 6.14 -17.69 -3.02
C ASP A 190 6.05 -17.10 -1.60
N ILE A 191 6.80 -17.66 -0.65
CA ILE A 191 6.85 -17.16 0.74
C ILE A 191 7.38 -15.72 0.76
N ASP A 192 8.47 -15.43 0.04
CA ASP A 192 9.08 -14.11 0.03
C ASP A 192 8.22 -13.08 -0.70
N ASP A 193 7.63 -13.46 -1.84
CA ASP A 193 6.67 -12.63 -2.55
C ASP A 193 5.44 -12.31 -1.70
N PHE A 194 4.93 -13.28 -0.95
CA PHE A 194 3.82 -13.05 -0.03
C PHE A 194 4.19 -12.07 1.08
N LYS A 195 5.41 -12.13 1.64
CA LYS A 195 5.85 -11.17 2.66
C LYS A 195 5.86 -9.74 2.11
N ILE A 196 6.35 -9.54 0.89
CA ILE A 196 6.35 -8.24 0.19
C ILE A 196 4.91 -7.77 -0.01
N TRP A 197 4.09 -8.61 -0.62
CA TRP A 197 2.68 -8.32 -0.88
C TRP A 197 1.90 -7.99 0.41
N PHE A 198 2.10 -8.74 1.49
CA PHE A 198 1.44 -8.49 2.77
C PHE A 198 1.88 -7.16 3.39
N LYS A 199 3.15 -6.79 3.24
CA LYS A 199 3.67 -5.47 3.67
C LYS A 199 3.04 -4.35 2.84
N GLU A 200 2.96 -4.51 1.52
CA GLU A 200 2.31 -3.58 0.59
C GLU A 200 0.84 -3.33 0.98
N LYS A 201 0.08 -4.38 1.29
CA LYS A 201 -1.31 -4.24 1.78
C LYS A 201 -1.45 -3.45 3.09
N ASN A 202 -0.51 -3.62 4.02
CA ASN A 202 -0.51 -2.80 5.24
C ASN A 202 -0.23 -1.32 4.93
N ASN A 203 0.68 -1.03 4.00
CA ASN A 203 0.97 0.36 3.61
C ASN A 203 -0.15 0.99 2.80
N SER A 204 -0.87 0.22 1.99
CA SER A 204 -2.08 0.67 1.31
C SER A 204 -3.11 1.24 2.30
N ILE A 205 -3.28 0.60 3.47
CA ILE A 205 -4.15 1.11 4.54
C ILE A 205 -3.61 2.43 5.11
N LEU A 206 -2.30 2.54 5.36
CA LEU A 206 -1.70 3.78 5.85
C LEU A 206 -1.86 4.94 4.86
N LYS A 207 -1.77 4.65 3.55
CA LYS A 207 -2.04 5.61 2.49
C LYS A 207 -3.50 6.07 2.54
N VAL A 208 -4.45 5.14 2.68
CA VAL A 208 -5.88 5.43 2.84
C VAL A 208 -6.14 6.30 4.08
N ASP A 209 -5.43 6.08 5.18
CA ASP A 209 -5.49 6.93 6.37
C ASP A 209 -5.06 8.37 6.08
N LYS A 210 -3.98 8.56 5.31
CA LYS A 210 -3.52 9.90 4.89
C LYS A 210 -4.52 10.59 3.95
N ILE A 211 -5.17 9.84 3.06
CA ILE A 211 -6.22 10.35 2.18
C ILE A 211 -7.42 10.82 3.00
N ALA A 212 -7.84 10.02 4.00
CA ALA A 212 -9.00 10.32 4.84
C ALA A 212 -8.76 11.47 5.82
N LYS A 213 -7.52 11.65 6.27
CA LYS A 213 -7.12 12.60 7.33
C LYS A 213 -7.73 14.01 7.16
N PRO A 214 -7.58 14.73 6.03
CA PRO A 214 -8.13 16.08 5.92
C PRO A 214 -9.67 16.14 5.95
N PHE A 215 -10.37 15.09 5.49
CA PHE A 215 -11.83 14.99 5.60
C PHE A 215 -12.25 14.84 7.06
N ILE A 216 -11.57 13.95 7.79
CA ILE A 216 -11.83 13.68 9.20
C ILE A 216 -11.51 14.92 10.04
N GLU A 217 -10.35 15.55 9.82
CA GLU A 217 -9.93 16.77 10.53
C GLU A 217 -10.93 17.91 10.32
N PHE A 218 -11.41 18.10 9.10
CA PHE A 218 -12.47 19.08 8.82
C PHE A 218 -13.73 18.80 9.65
N LEU A 219 -14.25 17.57 9.60
CA LEU A 219 -15.46 17.17 10.34
C LEU A 219 -15.27 17.26 11.86
N MET A 220 -14.08 16.96 12.37
CA MET A 220 -13.79 17.05 13.81
C MET A 220 -13.64 18.49 14.28
N ILE A 221 -12.87 19.32 13.57
CA ILE A 221 -12.54 20.69 13.99
C ILE A 221 -13.70 21.65 13.73
N LYS A 222 -14.33 21.54 12.55
CA LYS A 222 -15.36 22.50 12.11
C LYS A 222 -16.76 22.05 12.52
N GLU A 223 -17.02 20.74 12.53
CA GLU A 223 -18.36 20.19 12.74
C GLU A 223 -18.50 19.38 14.05
N LYS A 224 -17.44 19.35 14.89
CA LYS A 224 -17.44 18.72 16.22
C LYS A 224 -17.77 17.22 16.23
N TYR A 225 -17.49 16.52 15.13
CA TYR A 225 -17.56 15.07 15.08
C TYR A 225 -16.39 14.44 15.84
N LYS A 226 -16.51 13.14 16.15
CA LYS A 226 -15.45 12.28 16.68
C LYS A 226 -15.40 10.99 15.87
N LEU A 227 -14.21 10.42 15.73
CA LEU A 227 -14.05 9.12 15.08
C LEU A 227 -14.62 8.02 16.00
N ALA A 228 -15.72 7.40 15.58
CA ALA A 228 -16.41 6.34 16.32
C ALA A 228 -16.02 4.94 15.85
N GLY A 229 -15.58 4.78 14.60
CA GLY A 229 -15.20 3.48 14.07
C GLY A 229 -14.34 3.55 12.81
N LYS A 230 -13.58 2.48 12.58
CA LYS A 230 -12.76 2.25 11.39
C LYS A 230 -12.90 0.79 10.98
N GLN A 231 -13.23 0.53 9.71
CA GLN A 231 -13.34 -0.82 9.16
C GLN A 231 -12.61 -0.92 7.82
N ILE A 232 -11.74 -1.92 7.67
CA ILE A 232 -11.08 -2.21 6.39
C ILE A 232 -12.03 -3.05 5.51
N LYS A 233 -12.08 -2.73 4.22
CA LYS A 233 -12.85 -3.45 3.20
C LYS A 233 -11.99 -3.76 1.98
N VAL A 234 -12.40 -4.77 1.20
CA VAL A 234 -11.79 -5.07 -0.10
C VAL A 234 -12.58 -4.36 -1.19
N VAL A 235 -11.90 -3.63 -2.06
CA VAL A 235 -12.48 -2.93 -3.23
C VAL A 235 -11.59 -3.26 -4.42
N ASN A 236 -12.10 -3.99 -5.42
CA ASN A 236 -11.35 -4.37 -6.63
C ASN A 236 -9.95 -4.95 -6.32
N GLU A 237 -9.89 -5.95 -5.42
CA GLU A 237 -8.64 -6.57 -4.94
C GLU A 237 -7.67 -5.65 -4.17
N LYS A 238 -8.05 -4.41 -3.88
CA LYS A 238 -7.29 -3.44 -3.08
C LYS A 238 -7.99 -3.18 -1.75
N LEU A 239 -7.27 -2.59 -0.79
CA LEU A 239 -7.79 -2.35 0.56
C LEU A 239 -8.27 -0.90 0.70
N GLY A 240 -9.57 -0.74 0.90
CA GLY A 240 -10.19 0.52 1.29
C GLY A 240 -10.53 0.56 2.77
N VAL A 241 -10.93 1.72 3.26
CA VAL A 241 -11.33 1.91 4.66
C VAL A 241 -12.65 2.67 4.74
N ILE A 242 -13.52 2.22 5.63
CA ILE A 242 -14.74 2.91 6.04
C ILE A 242 -14.47 3.57 7.38
N TYR A 243 -14.71 4.88 7.46
CA TYR A 243 -14.67 5.65 8.70
C TYR A 243 -16.07 6.02 9.12
N LEU A 244 -16.40 5.77 10.38
CA LEU A 244 -17.62 6.22 11.02
C LEU A 244 -17.28 7.36 11.97
N LEU A 245 -17.86 8.52 11.73
CA LEU A 245 -17.78 9.68 12.61
C LEU A 245 -19.13 9.92 13.27
N GLU A 246 -19.14 10.35 14.53
CA GLU A 246 -20.35 10.68 15.28
C GLU A 246 -20.18 11.97 16.08
N ASN A 247 -21.22 12.80 16.19
CA ASN A 247 -21.21 13.99 17.02
C ASN A 247 -22.10 13.83 18.28
N ASN A 248 -22.09 14.84 19.15
CA ASN A 248 -22.85 14.80 20.41
C ASN A 248 -24.39 14.84 20.23
N LEU A 249 -24.89 14.95 18.99
CA LEU A 249 -26.30 14.91 18.63
C LEU A 249 -26.71 13.56 18.01
N GLU A 250 -25.81 12.57 18.08
CA GLU A 250 -25.94 11.24 17.48
C GLU A 250 -26.08 11.31 15.94
N GLU A 251 -25.60 12.39 15.32
CA GLU A 251 -25.45 12.47 13.87
C GLU A 251 -24.20 11.70 13.46
N GLN A 252 -24.30 10.98 12.35
CA GLN A 252 -23.26 10.07 11.89
C GLN A 252 -22.82 10.44 10.48
N VAL A 253 -21.52 10.40 10.22
CA VAL A 253 -20.99 10.53 8.85
C VAL A 253 -20.17 9.29 8.55
N ILE A 254 -20.47 8.67 7.40
CA ILE A 254 -19.72 7.51 6.91
C ILE A 254 -18.88 7.97 5.71
N LEU A 255 -17.56 7.84 5.83
CA LEU A 255 -16.62 8.07 4.74
C LEU A 255 -16.12 6.71 4.22
N ASN A 256 -16.34 6.44 2.95
CA ASN A 256 -15.74 5.30 2.25
C ASN A 256 -14.53 5.81 1.47
N VAL A 257 -13.34 5.34 1.81
CA VAL A 257 -12.09 5.78 1.17
C VAL A 257 -11.44 4.61 0.45
N SER A 258 -11.12 4.82 -0.82
CA SER A 258 -10.41 3.86 -1.67
C SER A 258 -8.91 4.22 -1.76
N PRO A 259 -8.04 3.23 -1.99
CA PRO A 259 -6.59 3.47 -2.10
C PRO A 259 -6.17 4.24 -3.36
N GLU A 260 -7.07 4.37 -4.33
CA GLU A 260 -6.91 5.18 -5.55
C GLU A 260 -7.30 6.66 -5.32
N GLY A 261 -7.68 7.05 -4.10
CA GLY A 261 -8.01 8.44 -3.80
C GLY A 261 -9.47 8.81 -4.08
N THR A 262 -10.37 7.83 -4.10
CA THR A 262 -11.81 8.10 -4.13
C THR A 262 -12.35 8.15 -2.70
N VAL A 263 -13.07 9.23 -2.36
CA VAL A 263 -13.77 9.39 -1.07
C VAL A 263 -15.25 9.54 -1.34
N GLU A 264 -16.06 8.67 -0.75
CA GLU A 264 -17.52 8.71 -0.87
C GLU A 264 -18.18 8.97 0.48
N TYR A 265 -19.16 9.86 0.50
CA TYR A 265 -19.96 10.17 1.68
C TYR A 265 -21.39 10.56 1.29
N GLN A 266 -22.31 10.46 2.24
CA GLN A 266 -23.71 10.85 2.01
C GLN A 266 -23.88 12.36 2.18
N ILE A 267 -24.65 12.98 1.29
CA ILE A 267 -24.96 14.41 1.30
C ILE A 267 -26.49 14.65 1.27
N GLY A 268 -26.99 15.59 2.08
CA GLY A 268 -28.42 15.84 2.30
C GLY A 268 -28.74 16.39 3.71
N ASP A 269 -30.03 16.57 4.00
CA ASP A 269 -30.53 17.21 5.23
C ASP A 269 -30.97 16.21 6.33
N TYR A 270 -30.29 15.06 6.47
CA TYR A 270 -30.62 14.09 7.52
C TYR A 270 -29.41 13.82 8.41
N LYS A 271 -29.65 13.25 9.60
CA LYS A 271 -28.62 12.92 10.60
C LYS A 271 -27.41 12.13 10.07
N ARG A 272 -27.53 11.44 8.93
CA ARG A 272 -26.46 10.60 8.35
C ARG A 272 -25.68 11.27 7.21
N HIS A 273 -25.95 12.55 6.98
CA HIS A 273 -25.56 13.26 5.77
C HIS A 273 -24.78 14.51 6.10
N VAL A 274 -23.81 14.81 5.26
CA VAL A 274 -23.17 16.12 5.23
C VAL A 274 -24.12 17.07 4.50
N CYS A 275 -24.39 18.26 5.03
CA CYS A 275 -25.20 19.23 4.28
C CYS A 275 -24.39 19.82 3.11
N SER A 276 -25.06 20.35 2.07
CA SER A 276 -24.35 20.87 0.89
C SER A 276 -23.32 21.95 1.22
N LYS A 277 -23.65 22.86 2.14
CA LYS A 277 -22.73 23.91 2.58
C LYS A 277 -21.49 23.33 3.26
N THR A 278 -21.65 22.35 4.14
CA THR A 278 -20.53 21.68 4.81
C THR A 278 -19.67 20.91 3.81
N ALA A 279 -20.28 20.29 2.79
CA ALA A 279 -19.55 19.62 1.72
C ALA A 279 -18.65 20.60 0.94
N ASP A 280 -19.17 21.76 0.52
CA ASP A 280 -18.39 22.76 -0.21
C ASP A 280 -17.20 23.27 0.63
N GLN A 281 -17.44 23.56 1.92
CA GLN A 281 -16.40 23.99 2.86
C GLN A 281 -15.34 22.90 3.10
N MET A 282 -15.75 21.62 3.10
CA MET A 282 -14.84 20.49 3.22
C MET A 282 -13.90 20.40 2.02
N LEU A 283 -14.43 20.55 0.79
CA LEU A 283 -13.64 20.52 -0.44
C LEU A 283 -12.62 21.67 -0.50
N GLU A 284 -13.01 22.88 -0.08
CA GLU A 284 -12.08 24.01 0.05
C GLU A 284 -10.99 23.72 1.08
N TYR A 285 -11.35 23.14 2.23
CA TYR A 285 -10.39 22.80 3.28
C TYR A 285 -9.35 21.80 2.78
N ILE A 286 -9.76 20.73 2.10
CA ILE A 286 -8.87 19.71 1.55
C ILE A 286 -7.87 20.34 0.57
N THR A 287 -8.34 21.19 -0.34
CA THR A 287 -7.50 21.85 -1.35
C THR A 287 -6.43 22.77 -0.72
N LYS A 288 -6.74 23.38 0.44
CA LYS A 288 -5.82 24.31 1.13
C LYS A 288 -4.87 23.62 2.13
N ASN A 289 -5.26 22.47 2.67
CA ASN A 289 -4.59 21.85 3.83
C ASN A 289 -4.05 20.45 3.54
N SER A 290 -4.01 20.01 2.28
CA SER A 290 -3.48 18.71 1.92
C SER A 290 -2.58 18.76 0.69
N ASN A 291 -1.70 17.77 0.55
CA ASN A 291 -0.90 17.55 -0.66
C ASN A 291 -1.70 16.77 -1.73
N MET A 292 -3.01 17.00 -1.80
CA MET A 292 -3.93 16.34 -2.73
C MET A 292 -4.79 17.38 -3.43
N ASN A 293 -5.06 17.17 -4.71
CA ASN A 293 -5.91 18.05 -5.51
C ASN A 293 -7.21 17.32 -5.89
N ILE A 294 -8.34 18.02 -5.86
CA ILE A 294 -9.61 17.46 -6.33
C ILE A 294 -9.62 17.45 -7.86
N VAL A 295 -9.71 16.26 -8.45
CA VAL A 295 -9.81 16.07 -9.91
C VAL A 295 -11.26 16.06 -10.36
N LYS A 296 -12.13 15.43 -9.57
CA LYS A 296 -13.54 15.26 -9.90
C LYS A 296 -14.38 15.26 -8.65
N TYR A 297 -15.54 15.91 -8.74
CA TYR A 297 -16.59 15.84 -7.73
C TYR A 297 -17.91 15.51 -8.42
N THR A 298 -18.54 14.41 -8.02
CA THR A 298 -19.85 13.98 -8.55
C THR A 298 -20.83 13.71 -7.44
N VAL A 299 -22.06 14.17 -7.63
CA VAL A 299 -23.17 13.88 -6.73
C VAL A 299 -24.14 12.94 -7.44
N ASN A 300 -24.10 11.66 -7.08
CA ASN A 300 -25.00 10.65 -7.58
C ASN A 300 -26.30 10.69 -6.80
N ARG A 301 -27.37 11.11 -7.48
CA ARG A 301 -28.70 11.20 -6.87
C ARG A 301 -29.32 9.81 -6.78
N THR A 302 -29.41 9.25 -5.59
CA THR A 302 -30.19 8.03 -5.36
C THR A 302 -31.67 8.39 -5.32
N PHE A 303 -32.38 8.14 -6.43
CA PHE A 303 -33.83 8.18 -6.46
C PHE A 303 -34.35 6.98 -5.68
N VAL A 304 -34.68 7.18 -4.41
CA VAL A 304 -35.51 6.22 -3.68
C VAL A 304 -36.93 6.37 -4.24
N ALA A 305 -37.43 5.34 -4.93
CA ALA A 305 -38.76 5.32 -5.56
C ALA A 305 -39.91 5.56 -4.57
N THR A 306 -39.65 5.54 -3.27
CA THR A 306 -40.60 5.88 -2.22
C THR A 306 -40.19 7.19 -1.56
N LYS A 307 -40.98 8.25 -1.75
CA LYS A 307 -40.98 9.41 -0.86
C LYS A 307 -41.01 8.90 0.58
N PRO A 308 -40.06 9.30 1.45
CA PRO A 308 -40.23 8.99 2.86
C PRO A 308 -41.53 9.66 3.33
N LYS A 309 -42.44 8.87 3.92
CA LYS A 309 -43.60 9.37 4.64
C LYS A 309 -43.12 10.09 5.91
N TYR A 310 -42.46 11.24 5.78
CA TYR A 310 -42.38 12.17 6.90
C TYR A 310 -43.71 12.91 6.94
N SER A 311 -44.48 12.64 7.99
CA SER A 311 -45.66 13.40 8.35
C SER A 311 -45.32 14.87 8.36
N ALA A 312 -46.06 15.66 7.58
CA ALA A 312 -46.09 17.12 7.64
C ALA A 312 -46.71 17.61 8.97
N LYS A 313 -46.12 17.23 10.10
CA LYS A 313 -46.44 17.77 11.43
C LYS A 313 -45.22 18.53 11.92
N GLU A 314 -44.98 19.72 11.37
CA GLU A 314 -44.28 20.82 12.06
C GLU A 314 -44.13 22.12 11.24
N LYS A 315 -44.58 22.17 9.98
CA LYS A 315 -44.63 23.44 9.20
C LYS A 315 -46.00 24.11 9.14
N ILE A 316 -47.00 23.65 9.90
CA ILE A 316 -48.30 24.32 10.05
C ILE A 316 -48.49 24.74 11.52
N LYS A 317 -47.67 25.67 12.00
CA LYS A 317 -47.93 26.46 13.22
C LYS A 317 -47.24 27.81 13.09
N ARG A 318 -47.72 28.58 12.12
CA ARG A 318 -47.61 30.03 11.90
C ARG A 318 -48.44 30.25 10.65
N TRP A 319 -49.24 31.30 10.59
CA TRP A 319 -50.48 31.43 9.79
C TRP A 319 -51.68 30.84 10.55
N GLY A 320 -52.12 31.55 11.59
CA GLY A 320 -53.33 31.22 12.35
C GLY A 320 -53.25 31.61 13.83
N ASN A 321 -53.15 32.90 14.09
CA ASN A 321 -53.85 33.68 15.13
C ASN A 321 -53.31 35.10 15.13
#